data_AF-A0A833Q645-F1
#
_entry.id   AF-A0A833Q645-F1
#
_cell.length_a   1.000
_cell.length_b   1.000
_cell.length_c   1.000
_cell.angle_alpha   90.00
_cell.angle_beta   90.00
_cell.angle_gamma   90.00
#
_symmetry.space_group_name_H-M   'P 1'
#
loop_
_entity.id
_entity.type
_entity.pdbx_description
1 polymer ?
#
loop_
_entity_poly.entity_id
_entity_poly.type
_entity_poly.pdbx_seq_one_letter_code
_entity_poly.pdbx_strand_id
1 'polypeptide(L)'
;MFIDEIERNSLRKDIIFIRNDSALGLKLAPTSDDFKIPVDFASCEISGVLCNRKELEDRGIFLSPIQCMDDIRDNIVISAQYLNPVVGVPILRWLENVEVPDKGGGVVRTFLNFNIIASDAFAH
;
A
#
# COMPACT_ATOMS: atom_id res chain seq x y z
N MET A 1 -32.92 -0.40 -4.20
CA MET A 1 -31.60 0.24 -4.03
C MET A 1 -30.63 -0.66 -4.75
N PHE A 2 -30.04 -0.14 -5.82
CA PHE A 2 -29.29 -0.92 -6.81
C PHE A 2 -27.94 -1.35 -6.21
N ILE A 3 -27.45 -2.54 -6.53
CA ILE A 3 -26.19 -3.11 -5.97
C ILE A 3 -25.03 -2.11 -6.10
N ASP A 4 -24.93 -1.43 -7.25
CA ASP A 4 -23.92 -0.40 -7.52
C ASP A 4 -24.02 0.82 -6.59
N GLU A 5 -25.21 1.16 -6.09
CA GLU A 5 -25.39 2.24 -5.10
C GLU A 5 -24.86 1.81 -3.73
N ILE A 6 -25.09 0.55 -3.35
CA ILE A 6 -24.58 -0.02 -2.11
C ILE A 6 -23.06 -0.11 -2.16
N GLU A 7 -22.49 -0.57 -3.29
CA GLU A 7 -21.05 -0.65 -3.49
C GLU A 7 -20.39 0.72 -3.43
N ARG A 8 -20.95 1.73 -4.11
CA ARG A 8 -20.43 3.12 -4.06
C ARG A 8 -20.51 3.74 -2.66
N ASN A 9 -21.42 3.27 -1.81
CA ASN A 9 -21.57 3.70 -0.42
C ASN A 9 -20.78 2.83 0.58
N SER A 10 -20.00 1.86 0.11
CA SER A 10 -19.16 1.02 0.97
C SER A 10 -17.87 1.73 1.39
N LEU A 11 -17.22 1.22 2.44
CA LEU A 11 -15.93 1.72 2.87
C LEU A 11 -14.88 1.46 1.78
N ARG A 12 -14.14 2.51 1.43
CA ARG A 12 -13.03 2.40 0.48
C ARG A 12 -11.93 1.54 1.06
N LYS A 13 -11.32 0.73 0.19
CA LYS A 13 -10.14 -0.08 0.49
C LYS A 13 -8.95 0.55 -0.22
N ASP A 14 -7.87 0.79 0.51
CA ASP A 14 -6.62 1.25 -0.09
C ASP A 14 -5.97 0.09 -0.84
N ILE A 15 -5.53 0.36 -2.08
CA ILE A 15 -4.92 -0.63 -2.97
C ILE A 15 -3.49 -0.19 -3.28
N ILE A 16 -2.57 -1.14 -3.19
CA ILE A 16 -1.18 -0.96 -3.65
C ILE A 16 -0.96 -1.76 -4.93
N PHE A 17 -0.18 -1.19 -5.85
CA PHE A 17 0.20 -1.78 -7.13
C PHE A 17 1.70 -2.05 -7.11
N ILE A 18 2.08 -3.30 -7.36
CA ILE A 18 3.45 -3.78 -7.18
C ILE A 18 3.83 -4.58 -8.42
N ARG A 19 5.03 -4.36 -8.95
CA ARG A 19 5.53 -5.21 -10.03
C ARG A 19 5.84 -6.61 -9.50
N ASN A 20 5.42 -7.65 -10.22
CA ASN A 20 5.62 -9.04 -9.85
C ASN A 20 7.12 -9.43 -9.73
N ASP A 21 8.00 -8.73 -10.44
CA ASP A 21 9.46 -8.91 -10.42
C ASP A 21 10.18 -8.15 -9.30
N SER A 22 9.46 -7.34 -8.52
CA SER A 22 10.04 -6.65 -7.36
C SER A 22 10.18 -7.59 -6.16
N ALA A 23 11.08 -7.24 -5.22
CA ALA A 23 11.27 -8.00 -3.98
C ALA A 23 9.96 -8.19 -3.19
N LEU A 24 9.08 -7.17 -3.19
CA LEU A 24 7.75 -7.26 -2.57
C LEU A 24 6.77 -8.07 -3.43
N GLY A 25 6.86 -7.97 -4.75
CA GLY A 25 6.06 -8.74 -5.70
C GLY A 25 6.28 -10.25 -5.58
N LEU A 26 7.53 -10.67 -5.44
CA LEU A 26 7.89 -12.07 -5.23
C LEU A 26 7.37 -12.62 -3.89
N LYS A 27 7.26 -11.79 -2.85
CA LYS A 27 6.66 -12.18 -1.55
C LYS A 27 5.14 -12.35 -1.62
N LEU A 28 4.49 -11.73 -2.61
CA LEU A 28 3.04 -11.78 -2.83
C LEU A 28 2.62 -12.86 -3.83
N ALA A 29 3.58 -13.40 -4.61
CA ALA A 29 3.35 -14.52 -5.50
C ALA A 29 2.80 -15.74 -4.72
N PRO A 30 1.96 -16.57 -5.35
CA PRO A 30 0.69 -17.07 -4.84
C PRO A 30 0.84 -17.89 -3.55
N THR A 31 0.84 -17.20 -2.42
CA THR A 31 0.47 -17.80 -1.14
C THR A 31 -1.05 -17.77 -1.03
N SER A 32 -1.62 -18.91 -0.66
CA SER A 32 -3.04 -19.26 -0.60
C SER A 32 -4.03 -18.18 -0.12
N ASP A 33 -5.30 -18.41 -0.44
CA ASP A 33 -6.45 -17.50 -0.47
C ASP A 33 -6.77 -16.54 0.70
N ASP A 34 -6.06 -16.55 1.84
CA ASP A 34 -6.45 -15.76 3.02
C ASP A 34 -5.26 -15.35 3.92
N PHE A 35 -4.18 -14.79 3.36
CA PHE A 35 -3.07 -14.28 4.18
C PHE A 35 -3.01 -12.74 4.24
N LYS A 36 -2.91 -12.26 5.49
CA LYS A 36 -2.40 -10.93 5.85
C LYS A 36 -0.88 -11.04 5.89
N ILE A 37 -0.19 -10.44 4.92
CA ILE A 37 1.26 -10.46 4.83
C ILE A 37 1.79 -9.18 5.49
N PRO A 38 2.43 -9.28 6.68
CA PRO A 38 3.10 -8.14 7.26
C PRO A 38 4.30 -7.77 6.38
N VAL A 39 4.40 -6.48 6.06
CA VAL A 39 5.55 -5.90 5.37
C VAL A 39 6.32 -5.08 6.39
N ASP A 40 7.61 -5.36 6.49
CA ASP A 40 8.54 -4.63 7.34
C ASP A 40 9.36 -3.65 6.49
N PHE A 41 9.47 -2.41 6.99
CA PHE A 41 10.26 -1.33 6.42
C PHE A 41 11.71 -1.76 6.15
N ALA A 42 12.33 -2.56 7.03
CA ALA A 42 13.70 -2.98 6.84
C ALA A 42 13.91 -3.80 5.55
N SER A 43 12.86 -4.44 5.06
CA SER A 43 12.94 -5.31 3.88
C SER A 43 12.46 -4.66 2.58
N CYS A 44 11.54 -3.70 2.68
CA CYS A 44 10.83 -3.15 1.51
C CYS A 44 10.61 -1.63 1.58
N GLU A 45 11.20 -0.93 2.56
CA GLU A 45 11.06 0.52 2.81
C GLU A 45 9.62 1.00 3.01
N ILE A 46 8.70 0.05 3.20
CA ILE A 46 7.27 0.27 3.44
C ILE A 46 6.87 -0.66 4.58
N SER A 47 6.14 -0.13 5.55
CA SER A 47 5.53 -0.92 6.62
C SER A 47 4.04 -1.01 6.42
N GLY A 48 3.45 -2.16 6.73
CA GLY A 48 1.99 -2.31 6.70
C GLY A 48 1.56 -3.77 6.62
N VAL A 49 0.30 -3.97 6.26
CA VAL A 49 -0.23 -5.31 6.02
C VAL A 49 -0.84 -5.36 4.63
N LEU A 50 -0.42 -6.35 3.85
CA LEU A 50 -0.99 -6.65 2.55
C LEU A 50 -1.99 -7.79 2.68
N CYS A 51 -3.20 -7.56 2.19
CA CYS A 51 -4.25 -8.56 2.12
C CYS A 51 -4.44 -8.95 0.66
N ASN A 52 -4.43 -10.25 0.37
CA ASN A 52 -4.69 -10.75 -0.97
C ASN A 52 -6.09 -10.31 -1.44
N ARG A 53 -6.21 -9.90 -2.71
CA ARG A 53 -7.48 -9.52 -3.34
C ARG A 53 -7.81 -10.58 -4.39
N LYS A 54 -8.86 -11.36 -4.17
CA LYS A 54 -9.35 -12.38 -5.11
C LYS A 54 -9.82 -11.83 -6.47
N GLU A 55 -9.95 -10.51 -6.60
CA GLU A 55 -10.68 -9.87 -7.70
C GLU A 55 -9.82 -9.55 -8.94
N LEU A 56 -8.50 -9.63 -8.86
CA LEU A 56 -7.63 -9.51 -10.04
C LEU A 56 -6.91 -10.83 -10.29
N GLU A 57 -7.63 -11.78 -10.91
CA GLU A 57 -6.96 -12.83 -11.66
C GLU A 57 -6.07 -12.16 -12.71
N ASP A 58 -4.75 -12.30 -12.55
CA ASP A 58 -3.76 -11.77 -13.47
C ASP A 58 -3.86 -12.52 -14.80
N ARG A 59 -4.69 -12.01 -15.72
CA ARG A 59 -4.84 -12.56 -17.07
C ARG A 59 -3.73 -12.06 -18.02
N GLY A 60 -2.72 -11.36 -17.49
CA GLY A 60 -1.64 -10.75 -18.27
C GLY A 60 -2.08 -9.56 -19.14
N ILE A 61 -3.39 -9.34 -19.33
CA ILE A 61 -3.94 -8.26 -20.16
C ILE A 61 -4.89 -7.40 -19.32
N PHE A 62 -4.69 -6.09 -19.35
CA PHE A 62 -5.59 -5.09 -18.78
C PHE A 62 -6.21 -4.27 -19.92
N LEU A 63 -7.53 -4.37 -20.07
CA LEU A 63 -8.30 -3.62 -21.06
C LEU A 63 -8.58 -2.22 -20.53
N SER A 64 -8.34 -1.19 -21.34
CA SER A 64 -8.60 0.18 -20.94
C SER A 64 -10.10 0.41 -20.71
N PRO A 65 -10.51 0.95 -19.54
CA PRO A 65 -11.90 1.36 -19.32
C PRO A 65 -12.25 2.69 -20.02
N ILE A 66 -11.25 3.38 -20.57
CA ILE A 66 -11.39 4.66 -21.26
C ILE A 66 -11.33 4.42 -22.77
N GLN A 67 -12.34 4.91 -23.48
CA GLN A 67 -12.41 4.81 -24.93
C GLN A 67 -11.18 5.48 -25.58
N CYS A 68 -10.61 4.83 -26.60
CA CYS A 68 -9.44 5.29 -27.36
C CYS A 68 -8.11 5.34 -26.58
N MET A 69 -8.03 4.72 -25.40
CA MET A 69 -6.76 4.47 -24.70
C MET A 69 -6.30 3.04 -24.96
N ASP A 70 -4.99 2.85 -25.12
CA ASP A 70 -4.42 1.55 -25.45
C ASP A 70 -4.55 0.56 -24.28
N ASP A 71 -4.75 -0.70 -24.63
CA ASP A 71 -4.74 -1.82 -23.69
C ASP A 71 -3.30 -2.17 -23.26
N ILE A 72 -3.13 -2.64 -22.03
CA ILE A 72 -1.87 -3.17 -21.53
C ILE A 72 -1.87 -4.68 -21.76
N ARG A 73 -0.99 -5.16 -22.65
CA ARG A 73 -0.95 -6.58 -23.06
C ARG A 73 -0.04 -7.48 -22.23
N ASP A 74 0.90 -6.87 -21.52
CA ASP A 74 1.88 -7.54 -20.67
C ASP A 74 1.83 -6.92 -19.26
N ASN A 75 0.69 -7.07 -18.59
CA ASN A 75 0.53 -6.62 -17.23
C ASN A 75 1.38 -7.49 -16.29
N ILE A 76 2.49 -6.92 -15.82
CA ILE A 76 3.35 -7.53 -14.81
C ILE A 76 3.11 -6.94 -13.41
N VAL A 77 1.97 -6.29 -13.20
CA VAL A 77 1.60 -5.64 -11.95
C VAL A 77 0.56 -6.48 -11.24
N ILE A 78 0.86 -6.81 -9.99
CA ILE A 78 -0.09 -7.39 -9.04
C ILE A 78 -0.65 -6.28 -8.14
N SER A 79 -1.86 -6.49 -7.65
CA SER A 79 -2.51 -5.57 -6.71
C SER A 79 -2.91 -6.29 -5.44
N ALA A 80 -2.78 -5.60 -4.30
CA ALA A 80 -3.22 -6.10 -3.01
C ALA A 80 -3.95 -4.98 -2.25
N GLN A 81 -4.85 -5.35 -1.34
CA GLN A 81 -5.36 -4.39 -0.38
C GLN A 81 -4.25 -4.08 0.63
N TYR A 82 -4.02 -2.80 0.87
CA TYR A 82 -3.02 -2.33 1.80
C TYR A 82 -3.68 -1.74 3.06
N LEU A 83 -3.15 -2.11 4.21
CA LEU A 83 -3.54 -1.54 5.49
C LEU A 83 -2.34 -0.80 6.07
N ASN A 84 -2.54 0.50 6.32
CA ASN A 84 -1.59 1.27 7.08
C ASN A 84 -1.37 0.58 8.44
N PRO A 85 -0.12 0.45 8.88
CA PRO A 85 0.16 -0.13 10.18
C PRO A 85 -0.39 0.80 11.28
N VAL A 86 -0.83 0.20 12.37
CA VAL A 86 -1.48 0.93 13.47
C VAL A 86 -0.42 1.76 14.20
N VAL A 87 -0.47 3.07 14.02
CA VAL A 87 0.39 4.05 14.69
C VAL A 87 -0.17 4.31 16.08
N GLY A 88 0.69 4.32 17.11
CA GLY A 88 0.34 4.88 18.42
C GLY A 88 0.12 6.40 18.36
N VAL A 89 0.04 7.06 19.53
CA VAL A 89 -0.02 8.54 19.56
C VAL A 89 1.29 9.09 18.95
N PRO A 90 1.22 9.89 17.87
CA PRO A 90 2.42 10.41 17.22
C PRO A 90 3.16 11.35 18.18
N ILE A 91 4.49 11.21 18.25
CA ILE A 91 5.35 12.08 19.05
C ILE A 91 5.88 13.19 18.14
N LEU A 92 5.66 14.44 18.52
CA LEU A 92 6.17 15.62 17.80
C LEU A 92 7.67 15.81 18.06
N ARG A 93 8.50 15.06 17.32
CA ARG A 93 9.97 15.19 17.30
C ARG A 93 10.54 14.88 15.92
N TRP A 94 11.78 15.29 15.66
CA TRP A 94 12.53 14.82 14.49
C TRP A 94 12.74 13.31 14.55
N LEU A 95 12.72 12.63 13.39
CA LEU A 95 13.20 11.26 13.30
C LEU A 95 14.71 11.23 13.58
N GLU A 96 15.18 10.08 14.05
CA GLU A 96 16.61 9.85 14.23
C GLU A 96 17.31 9.86 12.86
N ASN A 97 18.53 10.42 12.81
CA ASN A 97 19.35 10.49 11.59
C ASN A 97 18.72 11.28 10.42
N VAL A 98 17.89 12.28 10.70
CA VAL A 98 17.40 13.20 9.66
C VAL A 98 18.50 14.18 9.27
N GLU A 99 18.95 14.12 8.01
CA GLU A 99 19.76 15.16 7.40
C GLU A 99 18.87 16.38 7.09
N VAL A 100 19.24 17.54 7.64
CA VAL A 100 18.52 18.79 7.39
C VAL A 100 19.10 19.41 6.11
N PRO A 101 18.28 19.66 5.06
CA PRO A 101 18.78 20.29 3.85
C PRO A 101 19.28 21.72 4.16
N ASP A 102 20.36 22.12 3.49
CA ASP A 102 20.95 23.44 3.68
C ASP A 102 19.92 24.56 3.48
N LYS A 103 19.96 25.56 4.38
CA LYS A 103 19.04 26.70 4.39
C LYS A 103 19.29 27.62 3.18
N GLY A 104 18.77 27.26 2.02
CA GLY A 104 18.38 28.22 0.98
C GLY A 104 17.14 28.96 1.47
N GLY A 105 17.28 30.25 1.81
CA GLY A 105 16.32 31.02 2.59
C GLY A 105 14.84 30.91 2.18
N GLY A 106 14.01 30.64 3.19
CA GLY A 106 12.59 30.99 3.22
C GLY A 106 11.63 29.91 2.75
N VAL A 107 11.08 29.13 3.68
CA VAL A 107 9.63 28.91 3.90
C VAL A 107 9.49 28.16 5.23
N VAL A 108 8.58 28.62 6.09
CA VAL A 108 8.17 27.98 7.35
C VAL A 108 7.68 26.57 7.05
N ARG A 109 8.34 25.55 7.62
CA ARG A 109 8.02 24.14 7.35
C ARG A 109 7.49 23.48 8.62
N THR A 110 6.17 23.51 8.76
CA THR A 110 5.45 22.63 9.68
C THR A 110 5.32 21.26 9.00
N PHE A 111 5.86 20.21 9.59
CA PHE A 111 5.59 18.84 9.15
C PHE A 111 5.17 17.96 10.33
N LEU A 112 4.07 17.23 10.14
CA LEU A 112 3.47 16.29 11.08
C LEU A 112 4.12 14.91 10.91
N ASN A 113 4.40 14.23 12.03
CA ASN A 113 5.09 12.95 12.07
C ASN A 113 4.10 11.79 12.28
N PHE A 114 4.32 10.64 11.64
CA PHE A 114 3.59 9.39 11.90
C PHE A 114 4.60 8.33 12.38
N ASN A 115 4.54 7.95 13.67
CA ASN A 115 5.34 6.85 14.21
C ASN A 115 4.58 5.52 14.09
N ILE A 116 4.85 4.77 13.03
CA ILE A 116 4.39 3.40 12.90
C ILE A 116 5.12 2.55 13.96
N ILE A 117 4.42 2.23 15.05
CA ILE A 117 4.88 1.22 16.00
C ILE A 117 4.15 -0.05 15.63
N ALA A 118 4.87 -1.07 15.13
CA ALA A 118 4.32 -2.40 15.00
C ALA A 118 3.96 -2.90 16.40
N SER A 119 2.66 -2.87 16.75
CA SER A 119 2.17 -3.49 17.97
C SER A 119 2.09 -4.99 17.74
N ASP A 120 2.89 -5.75 18.47
CA ASP A 120 2.69 -7.18 18.71
C ASP A 120 1.31 -7.39 19.35
N ALA A 121 0.30 -7.68 18.55
CA ALA A 121 -1.02 -8.07 19.01
C ALA A 121 -1.57 -9.20 18.14
N PHE A 122 -0.86 -10.32 18.12
CA PHE A 122 -1.46 -11.62 17.83
C PHE A 122 -1.46 -12.45 19.13
N ALA A 123 -2.49 -12.25 19.93
CA ALA A 123 -2.93 -13.21 20.94
C ALA A 123 -4.45 -13.02 21.10
N HIS A 124 -5.23 -13.81 20.36
CA HIS A 124 -6.48 -14.43 20.79
C HIS A 124 -6.90 -15.49 19.77
#